data_AF-A0A951C8V2-F1
#
_entry.id   AF-A0A951C8V2-F1
#
_cell.length_a   1.000
_cell.length_b   1.000
_cell.length_c   1.000
_cell.angle_alpha   90.00
_cell.angle_beta   90.00
_cell.angle_gamma   90.00
#
_symmetry.space_group_name_H-M   'P 1'
#
loop_
_entity.id
_entity.type
_entity.pdbx_description
1 polymer ?
#
loop_
_entity_poly.entity_id
_entity_poly.type
_entity_poly.pdbx_seq_one_letter_code
_entity_poly.pdbx_strand_id
1 'polypeptide(L)' 'MPFERISIDPKICHGQACVKGTRIPVHQIIRMLANCDTVEDLLAEYPSLTREDIMACLDYAAELAEEQVTPL' A
#
# COMPACT_ATOMS: atom_id res chain seq x y z
N MET A 1 6.89 -10.24 9.23
CA MET A 1 6.15 -11.00 8.19
C MET A 1 5.89 -10.06 7.01
N PRO A 2 5.81 -10.52 5.74
CA PRO A 2 5.97 -9.65 4.57
C PRO A 2 5.00 -8.48 4.48
N PHE A 3 3.87 -8.53 5.19
CA PHE A 3 2.85 -7.48 5.14
C PHE A 3 2.32 -7.10 6.53
N GLU A 4 3.18 -7.02 7.55
CA GLU A 4 2.75 -6.70 8.92
C GLU A 4 2.04 -5.34 9.06
N ARG A 5 2.29 -4.44 8.10
CA ARG A 5 1.74 -3.09 8.01
C ARG A 5 0.57 -2.96 7.03
N ILE A 6 0.23 -3.99 6.26
CA ILE A 6 -0.91 -3.98 5.35
C ILE A 6 -2.00 -4.90 5.90
N SER A 7 -3.24 -4.42 5.90
CA SER A 7 -4.41 -5.16 6.36
C SER A 7 -5.40 -5.30 5.22
N ILE A 8 -5.90 -6.51 5.03
CA ILE A 8 -7.01 -6.81 4.11
C ILE A 8 -8.13 -7.37 4.98
N ASP A 9 -9.15 -6.56 5.23
CA ASP A 9 -10.34 -6.98 5.97
C ASP A 9 -11.56 -6.84 5.05
N PRO A 10 -12.28 -7.93 4.71
CA PRO A 10 -13.50 -7.87 3.90
C PRO A 10 -14.56 -6.89 4.44
N LYS A 11 -14.52 -6.56 5.74
CA LYS A 11 -15.42 -5.62 6.41
C LYS A 11 -14.96 -4.16 6.32
N ILE A 12 -13.74 -3.90 5.85
CA ILE A 12 -13.16 -2.56 5.72
C ILE A 12 -12.86 -2.29 4.24
N CYS A 13 -13.26 -1.11 3.73
CA CYS A 13 -13.01 -0.71 2.35
C CYS A 13 -13.37 -1.79 1.30
N HIS A 14 -14.44 -2.54 1.52
CA HIS A 14 -14.88 -3.63 0.63
C HIS A 14 -13.82 -4.72 0.36
N GLY A 15 -12.92 -4.98 1.33
CA GLY A 15 -11.84 -5.95 1.17
C GLY A 15 -10.62 -5.41 0.42
N GLN A 16 -10.51 -4.10 0.24
CA GLN A 16 -9.30 -3.48 -0.29
C GLN A 16 -8.14 -3.58 0.72
N ALA A 17 -6.92 -3.72 0.18
CA ALA A 17 -5.71 -3.60 0.99
C ALA A 17 -5.56 -2.16 1.50
N CYS A 18 -5.42 -2.00 2.81
CA CYS A 18 -5.22 -0.72 3.48
C CYS A 18 -4.01 -0.77 4.39
N VAL A 19 -3.40 0.38 4.67
CA VAL A 19 -2.40 0.49 5.73
C VAL A 19 -3.07 0.17 7.07
N LYS A 20 -2.46 -0.73 7.84
CA LYS A 20 -3.00 -1.25 9.09
C LYS A 20 -3.24 -0.13 10.10
N GLY A 21 -4.40 -0.16 10.75
CA GLY A 21 -4.82 0.90 11.68
C GLY A 21 -5.35 2.16 11.00
N THR A 22 -5.41 2.19 9.66
CA THR A 22 -5.98 3.30 8.89
C THR A 22 -7.08 2.80 7.94
N ARG A 23 -7.75 3.74 7.27
CA ARG A 23 -8.64 3.46 6.13
C ARG A 23 -8.03 3.94 4.80
N ILE A 24 -6.71 4.06 4.75
CA ILE A 24 -5.98 4.56 3.58
C ILE A 24 -5.65 3.36 2.68
N PRO A 25 -6.23 3.26 1.47
CA PRO A 25 -5.99 2.14 0.57
C PRO A 25 -4.58 2.16 0.00
N VAL A 26 -3.97 0.99 -0.16
CA VAL A 26 -2.63 0.86 -0.76
C VAL A 26 -2.60 1.46 -2.16
N HIS A 27 -3.63 1.20 -2.97
CA HIS A 27 -3.69 1.73 -4.34
C HIS A 27 -3.69 3.27 -4.41
N GLN A 28 -4.16 3.96 -3.36
CA GLN A 28 -4.17 5.42 -3.29
C GLN A 28 -2.73 5.94 -3.15
N ILE A 29 -1.95 5.35 -2.25
CA ILE A 29 -0.52 5.63 -2.07
C ILE A 29 0.25 5.43 -3.38
N ILE A 30 0.04 4.30 -4.04
CA ILE A 30 0.70 4.01 -5.32
C ILE A 30 0.30 5.03 -6.41
N ARG A 31 -0.96 5.44 -6.45
CA ARG A 31 -1.45 6.42 -7.44
C ARG A 31 -0.85 7.82 -7.22
N MET A 32 -0.67 8.23 -5.97
CA MET A 32 0.00 9.50 -5.65
C MET A 32 1.46 9.48 -6.09
N LEU A 33 2.18 8.41 -5.75
CA LEU A 33 3.56 8.23 -6.23
C LEU A 33 3.64 8.23 -7.76
N ALA A 34 2.67 7.62 -8.44
CA ALA A 34 2.58 7.64 -9.91
C ALA A 34 2.28 9.04 -10.48
N ASN A 35 1.68 9.94 -9.68
CA ASN A 35 1.46 11.35 -10.03
C ASN A 35 2.66 12.26 -9.68
N CYS A 36 3.81 11.67 -9.35
CA CYS A 36 5.05 12.36 -8.94
C CYS A 36 5.00 13.00 -7.55
N ASP A 37 4.04 12.63 -6.70
CA ASP A 37 4.09 13.01 -5.28
C ASP A 37 5.29 12.33 -4.60
N THR A 38 5.99 13.05 -3.72
CA THR A 38 7.11 12.50 -2.96
C THR A 38 6.62 11.80 -1.69
N VAL A 39 7.47 10.95 -1.10
CA VAL A 39 7.17 10.31 0.19
C VAL A 39 6.89 11.38 1.27
N GLU A 40 7.59 12.51 1.21
CA GLU A 40 7.40 13.64 2.10
C GLU A 40 6.03 14.29 1.92
N ASP A 41 5.53 14.42 0.68
CA ASP A 41 4.18 14.92 0.39
C ASP A 41 3.12 13.98 0.97
N LEU A 42 3.30 12.66 0.80
CA LEU A 42 2.40 11.66 1.36
C LEU A 42 2.36 11.71 2.90
N LEU A 43 3.50 11.91 3.56
CA LEU A 43 3.57 12.04 5.02
C LEU A 43 2.96 13.37 5.51
N ALA A 44 3.01 14.42 4.70
CA ALA A 44 2.36 15.68 4.99
C ALA A 44 0.83 15.58 4.85
N GLU A 45 0.34 14.88 3.81
CA GLU A 45 -1.09 14.68 3.57
C GLU A 45 -1.70 13.66 4.54
N TYR A 46 -0.95 12.62 4.91
CA TYR A 46 -1.37 11.58 5.85
C TYR A 46 -0.40 11.48 7.04
N PRO A 47 -0.52 12.37 8.05
CA PRO A 47 0.36 12.37 9.23
C PRO A 47 0.30 11.09 10.08
N SER A 48 -0.72 10.26 9.88
CA SER A 48 -0.85 8.96 10.54
C SER A 48 0.04 7.87 9.91
N LEU A 49 0.60 8.13 8.73
CA LEU A 49 1.50 7.20 8.06
C LEU A 49 2.94 7.40 8.51
N THR A 50 3.68 6.31 8.48
CA THR A 50 5.13 6.30 8.61
C THR A 50 5.78 5.97 7.27
N ARG A 51 7.07 6.27 7.12
CA ARG A 51 7.80 5.93 5.89
C ARG A 51 7.76 4.43 5.61
N GLU A 52 7.83 3.63 6.67
CA GLU A 52 7.75 2.17 6.61
C GLU A 52 6.38 1.68 6.11
N ASP A 53 5.30 2.42 6.36
CA ASP A 53 3.98 2.07 5.80
C ASP A 53 3.95 2.30 4.28
N ILE A 54 4.58 3.37 3.81
CA ILE A 54 4.67 3.67 2.37
C ILE A 54 5.54 2.63 1.66
N MET A 55 6.65 2.20 2.28
CA MET A 55 7.46 1.11 1.74
C MET A 55 6.70 -0.21 1.72
N ALA A 56 5.93 -0.53 2.76
CA ALA A 56 5.08 -1.72 2.77
C ALA A 56 4.00 -1.70 1.67
N CYS A 57 3.46 -0.51 1.33
CA CYS A 57 2.55 -0.35 0.19
C CYS A 57 3.24 -0.69 -1.14
N LEU A 58 4.49 -0.24 -1.33
CA LEU A 58 5.29 -0.52 -2.52
C LEU A 58 5.63 -2.01 -2.64
N ASP A 59 6.08 -2.64 -1.56
CA ASP A 59 6.38 -4.07 -1.53
C ASP A 59 5.13 -4.90 -1.84
N TYR A 60 3.98 -4.54 -1.26
CA TYR A 60 2.70 -5.18 -1.57
C TYR A 60 2.31 -5.03 -3.05
N ALA A 61 2.51 -3.85 -3.63
CA ALA A 61 2.24 -3.61 -5.04
C ALA A 61 3.21 -4.39 -5.95
N ALA A 62 4.48 -4.52 -5.56
CA ALA A 62 5.48 -5.28 -6.30
C ALA A 62 5.14 -6.78 -6.32
N GLU A 63 4.76 -7.35 -5.18
CA GLU A 63 4.33 -8.75 -5.07
C GLU A 63 3.11 -9.03 -5.95
N LEU A 64 2.13 -8.11 -5.99
CA LEU A 64 0.96 -8.25 -6.86
C LEU A 64 1.27 -8.12 -8.35
N ALA A 65 2.32 -7.37 -8.69
CA ALA A 65 2.76 -7.16 -10.06
C ALA A 65 3.70 -8.28 -10.55
N GLU A 66 4.19 -9.13 -9.66
CA GLU A 66 5.04 -10.26 -10.01
C GLU A 66 4.26 -11.27 -10.85
N GLU A 67 4.61 -11.38 -12.13
CA GLU A 67 4.05 -12.39 -13.01
C GLU A 67 4.64 -13.77 -12.66
N GLN A 68 3.82 -14.65 -12.09
CA GLN A 68 4.19 -16.06 -11.97
C GLN A 68 3.98 -16.77 -13.32
N VAL A 69 5.06 -16.89 -14.10
CA VAL A 69 5.08 -17.75 -15.28
C VAL A 69 5.01 -19.20 -14.80
N THR A 70 3.81 -19.77 -14.77
CA THR A 70 3.64 -21.20 -14.50
C THR A 70 3.99 -21.95 -15.79
N PRO A 71 5.00 -22.83 -15.80
CA PRO A 71 5.27 -23.66 -16.97
C PRO A 71 4.04 -24.52 -17.26
N LEU A 72 3.57 -24.50 -18.51
CA LEU A 72 2.51 -25.38 -19.02
C LEU A 72 2.98 -26.84 -19.12
#